data_AF-A0A1I0ESP1-F1
#
_entry.id   AF-A0A1I0ESP1-F1
#
_cell.length_a   1.000
_cell.length_b   1.000
_cell.length_c   1.000
_cell.angle_alpha   90.00
_cell.angle_beta   90.00
_cell.angle_gamma   90.00
#
_symmetry.space_group_name_H-M   'P 1'
#
loop_
_entity.id
_entity.type
_entity.pdbx_description
1 polymer ?
#
loop_
_entity_poly.entity_id
_entity_poly.type
_entity_poly.pdbx_seq_one_letter_code
_entity_poly.pdbx_strand_id
1 'polypeptide(L)'
;MADDTTTEQTTTDDTTSEEETVDTAVREPATGADEAGDDDKLGTPGKAALAKERKLRNDAERAKREADRARRDLENQLQEYRDKDKSETEKALARAENAEKRAEALLERAVRAEVRALAADGFKDPDDAITYLREKFGAYSDDGEIDADQIKADLADLLDRKPHLAKAAAEPEKRRPAPDMTQASSANKQRSSSPADEFAGFLHSRLRGRK
;
A
#
# COMPACT_ATOMS: atom_id res chain seq x y z
N MET A 1 -15.88 -33.00 37.50
CA MET A 1 -15.93 -33.33 38.94
C MET A 1 -14.49 -33.25 39.43
N ALA A 2 -14.24 -32.43 40.45
CA ALA A 2 -12.95 -32.00 41.01
C ALA A 2 -12.17 -31.01 40.12
N ASP A 3 -12.20 -29.69 40.36
CA ASP A 3 -11.65 -28.90 41.49
C ASP A 3 -10.11 -28.87 41.49
N ASP A 4 -9.52 -27.70 41.20
CA ASP A 4 -8.58 -27.08 42.15
C ASP A 4 -8.35 -25.59 41.81
N THR A 5 -8.74 -24.74 42.76
CA THR A 5 -8.50 -23.29 42.83
C THR A 5 -7.33 -23.08 43.76
N THR A 6 -6.21 -22.57 43.26
CA THR A 6 -5.09 -22.15 44.13
C THR A 6 -4.89 -20.63 44.02
N THR A 7 -5.30 -19.99 45.11
CA THR A 7 -4.93 -18.65 45.57
C THR A 7 -3.49 -18.67 46.07
N GLU A 8 -2.63 -17.75 45.61
CA GLU A 8 -1.49 -17.29 46.41
C GLU A 8 -1.42 -15.76 46.39
N GLN A 9 -1.26 -15.24 47.60
CA GLN A 9 -1.22 -13.84 48.01
C GLN A 9 0.10 -13.69 48.78
N THR A 10 1.00 -12.79 48.38
CA THR A 10 2.20 -12.39 49.15
C THR A 10 2.63 -11.01 48.60
N THR A 11 2.26 -9.87 49.19
CA THR A 11 2.87 -9.08 50.29
C THR A 11 4.28 -8.50 50.04
N THR A 12 4.34 -7.16 50.20
CA THR A 12 5.44 -6.22 50.61
C THR A 12 6.62 -6.04 49.64
N ASP A 13 7.14 -4.84 49.33
CA ASP A 13 7.56 -3.65 50.11
C ASP A 13 7.41 -2.39 49.21
N ASP A 14 6.74 -1.28 49.56
CA ASP A 14 7.12 -0.14 50.42
C ASP A 14 8.62 0.18 50.57
N THR A 15 9.08 1.31 50.01
CA THR A 15 10.11 2.16 50.63
C THR A 15 10.08 3.54 49.96
N THR A 16 9.63 4.50 50.76
CA THR A 16 9.54 5.94 50.52
C THR A 16 10.89 6.63 50.76
N SER A 17 11.08 7.77 50.07
CA SER A 17 12.16 8.75 50.17
C SER A 17 12.62 9.11 51.59
N GLU A 18 13.94 9.22 51.77
CA GLU A 18 14.56 10.13 52.75
C GLU A 18 15.74 10.86 52.10
N GLU A 19 15.75 12.18 52.31
CA GLU A 19 16.82 13.11 51.99
C GLU A 19 17.96 12.95 53.00
N GLU A 20 19.21 12.85 52.53
CA GLU A 20 20.38 13.09 53.39
C GLU A 20 21.38 13.99 52.67
N THR A 21 21.54 15.19 53.23
CA THR A 21 22.51 16.20 52.86
C THR A 21 23.93 15.73 53.14
N VAL A 22 24.77 15.63 52.10
CA VAL A 22 26.21 15.37 52.27
C VAL A 22 26.98 16.64 51.90
N ASP A 23 27.22 17.46 52.91
CA ASP A 23 28.33 18.40 52.97
C ASP A 23 29.61 17.58 53.16
N THR A 24 30.47 17.55 52.15
CA THR A 24 31.83 17.02 52.30
C THR A 24 32.79 17.81 51.42
N ALA A 25 33.31 18.86 52.03
CA ALA A 25 34.73 19.24 52.03
C ALA A 25 35.52 18.93 50.75
N VAL A 26 35.76 20.01 50.00
CA VAL A 26 36.88 20.18 49.07
C VAL A 26 38.15 19.55 49.67
N ARG A 27 38.60 18.45 49.07
CA ARG A 27 39.96 17.92 49.24
C ARG A 27 40.62 17.86 47.89
N GLU A 28 41.42 18.88 47.59
CA GLU A 28 42.46 18.80 46.58
C GLU A 28 43.35 17.58 46.88
N PRO A 29 43.64 16.70 45.93
CA PRO A 29 44.93 16.05 45.89
C PRO A 29 45.91 17.06 45.30
N ALA A 30 46.55 17.79 46.22
CA ALA A 30 47.81 18.43 45.97
C ALA A 30 48.75 17.46 45.25
N THR A 31 49.29 17.93 44.12
CA THR A 31 50.63 17.59 43.63
C THR A 31 51.00 16.12 43.75
N GLY A 32 50.52 15.31 42.79
CA GLY A 32 51.27 14.16 42.35
C GLY A 32 52.63 14.65 41.88
N ALA A 33 53.61 14.48 42.74
CA ALA A 33 55.00 14.82 42.54
C ALA A 33 55.45 14.38 41.15
N ASP A 34 56.12 15.31 40.45
CA ASP A 34 57.06 14.98 39.41
C ASP A 34 58.01 13.89 39.92
N GLU A 35 57.77 12.63 39.56
CA GLU A 35 58.81 11.59 39.55
C GLU A 35 59.74 11.84 38.36
N ALA A 36 60.30 13.04 38.29
CA ALA A 36 61.56 13.30 37.60
C ALA A 36 62.67 13.05 38.63
N GLY A 37 62.85 11.80 39.08
CA GLY A 37 63.60 11.58 40.30
C GLY A 37 64.17 10.20 40.59
N ASP A 38 64.30 9.29 39.63
CA ASP A 38 65.20 8.13 39.81
C ASP A 38 65.83 7.57 38.53
N ASP A 39 65.55 8.17 37.37
CA ASP A 39 66.23 7.80 36.13
C ASP A 39 67.75 8.02 36.25
N ASP A 40 68.19 8.99 37.06
CA ASP A 40 69.62 9.34 37.27
C ASP A 40 70.44 8.35 38.11
N LYS A 41 69.81 7.45 38.89
CA LYS A 41 70.55 6.44 39.70
C LYS A 41 70.87 5.16 38.94
N LEU A 42 70.22 4.95 37.80
CA LEU A 42 70.47 3.84 36.90
C LEU A 42 71.48 4.32 35.84
N GLY A 43 72.65 3.70 35.75
CA GLY A 43 73.67 4.07 34.76
C GLY A 43 73.13 4.10 33.31
N THR A 44 73.94 4.57 32.36
CA THR A 44 73.57 4.71 30.93
C THR A 44 72.79 3.52 30.31
N PRO A 45 73.04 2.23 30.62
CA PRO A 45 72.22 1.13 30.10
C PRO A 45 70.80 1.05 30.70
N GLY A 46 70.58 1.44 31.96
CA GLY A 46 69.27 1.39 32.62
C GLY A 46 68.29 2.43 32.06
N LYS A 47 68.76 3.66 31.84
CA LYS A 47 68.00 4.71 31.13
C LYS A 47 67.61 4.29 29.72
N ALA A 48 68.50 3.60 28.99
CA ALA A 48 68.23 3.12 27.65
C ALA A 48 67.17 1.99 27.62
N ALA A 49 67.13 1.12 28.64
CA ALA A 49 66.11 0.08 28.78
C ALA A 49 64.72 0.68 29.05
N LEU A 50 64.63 1.61 30.02
CA LEU A 50 63.37 2.32 30.33
C LEU A 50 62.85 3.13 29.13
N ALA A 51 63.75 3.76 28.37
CA ALA A 51 63.36 4.47 27.15
C ALA A 51 62.81 3.53 26.06
N LYS A 52 63.33 2.31 25.93
CA LYS A 52 62.79 1.29 25.00
C LYS A 52 61.43 0.79 25.45
N GLU A 53 61.25 0.52 26.74
CA GLU A 53 59.97 0.08 27.30
C GLU A 53 58.88 1.15 27.14
N ARG A 54 59.19 2.42 27.46
CA ARG A 54 58.26 3.55 27.25
C ARG A 54 57.87 3.69 25.77
N LYS A 55 58.80 3.50 24.83
CA LYS A 55 58.50 3.52 23.39
C LYS A 55 57.56 2.37 22.99
N LEU A 56 57.87 1.13 23.39
CA LEU A 56 57.03 -0.03 23.09
C LEU A 56 55.62 0.12 23.65
N ARG A 57 55.48 0.66 24.88
CA ARG A 57 54.16 0.94 25.48
C ARG A 57 53.38 1.98 24.68
N ASN A 58 54.03 3.09 24.29
CA ASN A 58 53.41 4.15 23.51
C ASN A 58 52.99 3.66 22.11
N ASP A 59 53.82 2.83 21.47
CA ASP A 59 53.52 2.26 20.16
C ASP A 59 52.36 1.25 20.25
N ALA A 60 52.34 0.41 21.29
CA ALA A 60 51.23 -0.51 21.55
C ALA A 60 49.93 0.24 21.86
N GLU A 61 49.99 1.34 22.60
CA GLU A 61 48.82 2.17 22.89
C GLU A 61 48.31 2.89 21.64
N ARG A 62 49.21 3.39 20.78
CA ARG A 62 48.84 3.96 19.47
C ARG A 62 48.17 2.92 18.58
N ALA A 63 48.76 1.73 18.47
CA ALA A 63 48.20 0.64 17.67
C ALA A 63 46.81 0.21 18.16
N LYS A 64 46.60 0.13 19.48
CA LYS A 64 45.27 -0.14 20.07
C LYS A 64 44.28 0.96 19.72
N ARG A 65 44.64 2.23 19.88
CA ARG A 65 43.78 3.36 19.55
C ARG A 65 43.43 3.41 18.06
N GLU A 66 44.36 3.08 17.18
CA GLU A 66 44.11 2.99 15.73
C GLU A 66 43.20 1.83 15.37
N ALA A 67 43.41 0.64 15.96
CA ALA A 67 42.54 -0.50 15.80
C ALA A 67 41.11 -0.20 16.30
N ASP A 68 40.98 0.42 17.46
CA ASP A 68 39.67 0.80 18.02
C ASP A 68 38.95 1.83 17.13
N ARG A 69 39.67 2.79 16.55
CA ARG A 69 39.10 3.73 15.57
C ARG A 69 38.63 3.02 14.31
N ALA A 70 39.48 2.17 13.73
CA ALA A 70 39.12 1.41 12.53
C ALA A 70 37.90 0.50 12.77
N ARG A 71 37.79 -0.12 13.95
CA ARG A 71 36.62 -0.93 14.32
C ARG A 71 35.35 -0.07 14.43
N ARG A 72 35.43 1.09 15.08
CA ARG A 72 34.29 2.02 15.18
C ARG A 72 33.86 2.54 13.81
N ASP A 73 34.80 2.87 12.93
CA ASP A 73 34.50 3.35 11.58
C ASP A 73 33.80 2.27 10.75
N LEU A 74 34.26 1.02 10.84
CA LEU A 74 33.61 -0.13 10.19
C LEU A 74 32.22 -0.40 10.77
N GLU A 75 32.04 -0.34 12.09
CA GLU A 75 30.74 -0.51 12.73
C GLU A 75 29.75 0.58 12.30
N ASN A 76 30.20 1.84 12.23
CA ASN A 76 29.39 2.96 11.75
C ASN A 76 28.98 2.78 10.28
N GLN A 77 29.91 2.36 9.42
CA GLN A 77 29.59 2.07 8.02
C GLN A 77 28.59 0.93 7.88
N LEU A 78 28.78 -0.17 8.63
CA LEU A 78 27.84 -1.30 8.63
C LEU A 78 26.46 -0.89 9.12
N GLN A 79 26.39 0.00 10.11
CA GLN A 79 25.14 0.53 10.60
C GLN A 79 24.45 1.42 9.55
N GLU A 80 25.21 2.30 8.89
CA GLU A 80 24.68 3.16 7.82
C GLU A 80 24.16 2.34 6.64
N TYR A 81 24.87 1.28 6.21
CA TYR A 81 24.39 0.37 5.17
C TYR A 81 23.12 -0.36 5.62
N ARG A 82 23.08 -0.88 6.84
CA ARG A 82 21.88 -1.56 7.36
C ARG A 82 20.69 -0.62 7.43
N ASP A 83 20.89 0.62 7.86
CA ASP A 83 19.80 1.59 8.00
C ASP A 83 19.31 2.06 6.62
N LYS A 84 20.22 2.25 5.65
CA LYS A 84 19.86 2.49 4.24
C LYS A 84 19.11 1.32 3.64
N ASP A 85 19.64 0.11 3.72
CA ASP A 85 19.03 -1.10 3.15
C ASP A 85 17.68 -1.41 3.79
N LYS A 86 17.54 -1.27 5.11
CA LYS A 86 16.24 -1.36 5.78
C LYS A 86 15.26 -0.31 5.24
N SER A 87 15.69 0.94 5.09
CA SER A 87 14.82 1.99 4.56
C SER A 87 14.44 1.78 3.09
N GLU A 88 15.32 1.18 2.28
CA GLU A 88 15.06 0.87 0.88
C GLU A 88 14.17 -0.36 0.74
N THR A 89 14.39 -1.40 1.54
CA THR A 89 13.54 -2.59 1.58
C THR A 89 12.14 -2.26 2.08
N GLU A 90 11.99 -1.46 3.13
CA GLU A 90 10.68 -0.96 3.59
C GLU A 90 9.94 -0.18 2.50
N LYS A 91 10.65 0.72 1.79
CA LYS A 91 10.06 1.45 0.65
C LYS A 91 9.70 0.51 -0.51
N ALA A 92 10.53 -0.50 -0.78
CA ALA A 92 10.26 -1.47 -1.83
C ALA A 92 9.04 -2.34 -1.49
N LEU A 93 8.95 -2.82 -0.24
CA LEU A 93 7.81 -3.57 0.27
C LEU A 93 6.53 -2.72 0.21
N ALA A 94 6.57 -1.47 0.68
CA ALA A 94 5.42 -0.57 0.59
C ALA A 94 4.99 -0.33 -0.86
N ARG A 95 5.92 -0.25 -1.82
CA ARG A 95 5.58 -0.14 -3.24
C ARG A 95 4.98 -1.43 -3.79
N ALA A 96 5.52 -2.58 -3.43
CA ALA A 96 5.02 -3.90 -3.82
C ALA A 96 3.60 -4.12 -3.31
N GLU A 97 3.35 -3.92 -2.01
CA GLU A 97 2.01 -4.02 -1.42
C GLU A 97 1.01 -3.07 -2.08
N ASN A 98 1.42 -1.84 -2.39
CA ASN A 98 0.57 -0.88 -3.08
C ASN A 98 0.28 -1.30 -4.53
N ALA A 99 1.23 -1.96 -5.21
CA ALA A 99 1.03 -2.49 -6.54
C ALA A 99 0.08 -3.70 -6.52
N GLU A 100 0.25 -4.61 -5.56
CA GLU A 100 -0.61 -5.78 -5.34
C GLU A 100 -2.05 -5.35 -5.05
N LYS A 101 -2.26 -4.44 -4.08
CA LYS A 101 -3.60 -3.90 -3.77
C LYS A 101 -4.29 -3.27 -4.97
N ARG A 102 -3.52 -2.59 -5.84
CA ARG A 102 -4.06 -2.01 -7.09
C ARG A 102 -4.41 -3.09 -8.10
N ALA A 103 -3.57 -4.11 -8.25
CA ALA A 103 -3.83 -5.23 -9.13
C ALA A 103 -5.09 -6.00 -8.70
N GLU A 104 -5.21 -6.32 -7.41
CA GLU A 104 -6.39 -6.97 -6.82
C GLU A 104 -7.66 -6.15 -7.06
N ALA A 105 -7.62 -4.83 -6.85
CA ALA A 105 -8.77 -3.96 -7.08
C ALA A 105 -9.19 -3.89 -8.57
N LEU A 106 -8.22 -3.96 -9.49
CA LEU A 106 -8.50 -4.00 -10.93
C LEU A 106 -9.07 -5.35 -11.35
N LEU A 107 -8.54 -6.46 -10.83
CA LEU A 107 -9.06 -7.81 -11.07
C LEU A 107 -10.48 -7.93 -10.54
N GLU A 108 -10.75 -7.48 -9.31
CA GLU A 108 -12.10 -7.49 -8.74
C GLU A 108 -13.07 -6.66 -9.61
N ARG A 109 -12.63 -5.50 -10.10
CA ARG A 109 -13.44 -4.67 -11.01
C ARG A 109 -13.71 -5.38 -12.34
N ALA A 110 -12.73 -6.09 -12.88
CA ALA A 110 -12.87 -6.82 -14.13
C ALA A 110 -13.83 -8.01 -13.98
N VAL A 111 -13.68 -8.81 -12.92
CA VAL A 111 -14.61 -9.90 -12.58
C VAL A 111 -16.02 -9.38 -12.38
N ARG A 112 -16.20 -8.26 -11.64
CA ARG A 112 -17.52 -7.62 -11.49
C ARG A 112 -18.13 -7.21 -12.82
N ALA A 113 -17.33 -6.67 -13.75
CA ALA A 113 -17.80 -6.27 -15.06
C ALA A 113 -18.23 -7.48 -15.89
N GLU A 114 -17.47 -8.57 -15.84
CA GLU A 114 -17.78 -9.82 -16.55
C GLU A 114 -19.06 -10.47 -16.01
N VAL A 115 -19.19 -10.58 -14.68
CA VAL A 115 -20.41 -11.07 -14.02
C VAL A 115 -21.62 -10.22 -14.43
N ARG A 116 -21.47 -8.89 -14.44
CA ARG A 116 -22.55 -7.99 -14.85
C ARG A 116 -22.94 -8.18 -16.32
N ALA A 117 -21.96 -8.37 -17.20
CA ALA A 117 -22.19 -8.59 -18.61
C ALA A 117 -22.94 -9.90 -18.87
N LEU A 118 -22.49 -11.00 -18.23
CA LEU A 118 -23.13 -12.32 -18.36
C LEU A 118 -24.50 -12.38 -17.69
N ALA A 119 -24.69 -11.67 -16.58
CA ALA A 119 -25.97 -11.61 -15.87
C ALA A 119 -27.03 -10.77 -16.60
N ALA A 120 -26.64 -9.84 -17.48
CA ALA A 120 -27.55 -8.88 -18.12
C ALA A 120 -28.69 -9.54 -18.92
N ASP A 121 -28.44 -10.72 -19.47
CA ASP A 121 -29.42 -11.44 -20.29
C ASP A 121 -30.42 -12.26 -19.46
N GLY A 122 -29.97 -12.85 -18.34
CA GLY A 122 -30.75 -13.80 -17.54
C GLY A 122 -31.36 -13.22 -16.26
N PHE A 123 -30.75 -12.22 -15.66
CA PHE A 123 -31.19 -11.65 -14.39
C PHE A 123 -32.11 -10.45 -14.62
N LYS A 124 -33.05 -10.25 -13.69
CA LYS A 124 -33.86 -9.03 -13.64
C LYS A 124 -32.98 -7.81 -13.36
N ASP A 125 -32.08 -7.95 -12.38
CA ASP A 125 -31.12 -6.92 -11.96
C ASP A 125 -29.71 -7.55 -11.91
N PRO A 126 -28.77 -7.14 -12.78
CA PRO A 126 -27.46 -7.77 -12.86
C PRO A 126 -26.57 -7.50 -11.63
N ASP A 127 -26.90 -6.48 -10.83
CA ASP A 127 -26.19 -6.17 -9.58
C ASP A 127 -26.52 -7.15 -8.43
N ASP A 128 -27.67 -7.83 -8.50
CA ASP A 128 -28.00 -8.89 -7.55
C ASP A 128 -27.04 -10.09 -7.71
N ALA A 129 -26.70 -10.43 -8.95
CA ALA A 129 -25.74 -11.49 -9.25
C ALA A 129 -24.36 -11.20 -8.65
N ILE A 130 -23.89 -9.94 -8.74
CA ILE A 130 -22.64 -9.48 -8.12
C ILE A 130 -22.69 -9.69 -6.60
N THR A 131 -23.81 -9.35 -5.97
CA THR A 131 -23.98 -9.46 -4.51
C THR A 131 -23.90 -10.93 -4.04
N TYR A 132 -24.54 -11.84 -4.77
CA TYR A 132 -24.58 -13.26 -4.40
C TYR A 132 -23.31 -14.04 -4.76
N LEU A 133 -22.55 -13.61 -5.77
CA LEU A 133 -21.33 -14.30 -6.21
C LEU A 133 -20.04 -13.67 -5.66
N ARG A 134 -20.13 -12.61 -4.84
CA ARG A 134 -18.97 -11.87 -4.33
C ARG A 134 -17.94 -12.74 -3.61
N GLU A 135 -18.40 -13.70 -2.80
CA GLU A 135 -17.52 -14.61 -2.05
C GLU A 135 -16.70 -15.52 -2.98
N LYS A 136 -17.17 -15.72 -4.22
CA LYS A 136 -16.51 -16.57 -5.22
C LYS A 136 -15.59 -15.81 -6.17
N PHE A 137 -15.47 -14.48 -6.09
CA PHE A 137 -14.68 -13.69 -7.04
C PHE A 137 -13.21 -14.11 -7.12
N GLY A 138 -12.62 -14.53 -6.00
CA GLY A 138 -11.26 -15.03 -5.98
C GLY A 138 -11.05 -16.35 -6.74
N ALA A 139 -12.11 -17.10 -7.01
CA ALA A 139 -12.05 -18.36 -7.77
C ALA A 139 -12.30 -18.16 -9.28
N TYR A 140 -12.72 -16.97 -9.71
CA TYR A 140 -12.99 -16.68 -11.11
C TYR A 140 -11.80 -16.11 -11.87
N SER A 141 -10.67 -15.92 -11.20
CA SER A 141 -9.45 -15.40 -11.81
C SER A 141 -8.31 -16.38 -11.56
N ASP A 142 -7.63 -16.76 -12.63
CA ASP A 142 -6.38 -17.55 -12.56
C ASP A 142 -5.35 -16.87 -13.47
N ASP A 143 -4.15 -16.59 -12.93
CA ASP A 143 -3.05 -15.92 -13.64
C ASP A 143 -3.44 -14.64 -14.45
N GLY A 144 -4.49 -13.94 -14.01
CA GLY A 144 -4.98 -12.71 -14.66
C GLY A 144 -5.98 -12.92 -15.80
N GLU A 145 -6.35 -14.17 -16.10
CA GLU A 145 -7.47 -14.51 -16.97
C GLU A 145 -8.74 -14.76 -16.14
N ILE A 146 -9.89 -14.33 -16.65
CA ILE A 146 -11.19 -14.51 -16.00
C ILE A 146 -11.86 -15.75 -16.59
N ASP A 147 -12.24 -16.70 -15.74
CA ASP A 147 -12.98 -17.89 -16.14
C ASP A 147 -14.47 -17.55 -16.35
N ALA A 148 -14.78 -17.11 -17.57
CA ALA A 148 -16.14 -16.77 -17.98
C ALA A 148 -17.09 -17.98 -17.97
N ASP A 149 -16.58 -19.20 -18.17
CA ASP A 149 -17.41 -20.40 -18.24
C ASP A 149 -17.83 -20.87 -16.84
N GLN A 150 -16.92 -20.78 -15.86
CA GLN A 150 -17.24 -20.96 -14.45
C GLN A 150 -18.26 -19.91 -13.97
N ILE A 151 -18.09 -18.64 -14.35
CA ILE A 151 -19.06 -17.59 -14.01
C ILE A 151 -20.45 -17.93 -14.57
N LYS A 152 -20.55 -18.37 -15.84
CA LYS A 152 -21.84 -18.78 -16.43
C LYS A 152 -22.48 -19.94 -15.69
N ALA A 153 -21.69 -20.95 -15.33
CA ALA A 153 -22.18 -22.10 -14.55
C ALA A 153 -22.72 -21.65 -13.18
N ASP A 154 -21.97 -20.81 -12.46
CA ASP A 154 -22.39 -20.31 -11.15
C ASP A 154 -23.59 -19.36 -11.22
N LEU A 155 -23.74 -18.61 -12.32
CA LEU A 155 -24.94 -17.80 -12.59
C LEU A 155 -26.17 -18.67 -12.86
N ALA A 156 -26.03 -19.76 -13.62
CA ALA A 156 -27.11 -20.71 -13.86
C ALA A 156 -27.54 -21.40 -12.56
N ASP A 157 -26.58 -21.91 -11.78
CA ASP A 157 -26.82 -22.50 -10.45
C ASP A 157 -27.45 -21.51 -9.47
N LEU A 158 -27.15 -20.21 -9.61
CA LEU A 158 -27.79 -19.17 -8.80
C LEU A 158 -29.25 -18.97 -9.19
N LEU A 159 -29.58 -18.96 -10.48
CA LEU A 159 -30.96 -18.84 -10.96
C LEU A 159 -31.81 -20.05 -10.55
N ASP A 160 -31.24 -21.25 -10.59
CA ASP A 160 -31.93 -22.47 -10.14
C ASP A 160 -32.26 -22.43 -8.64
N ARG A 161 -31.33 -21.93 -7.82
CA ARG A 161 -31.54 -21.75 -6.37
C ARG A 161 -32.46 -20.58 -6.05
N LYS A 162 -32.44 -19.52 -6.86
CA LYS A 162 -33.15 -18.26 -6.63
C LYS A 162 -33.91 -17.83 -7.90
N PRO A 163 -35.00 -18.53 -8.25
CA PRO A 163 -35.73 -18.27 -9.49
C PRO A 163 -36.38 -16.88 -9.55
N HIS A 164 -36.58 -16.22 -8.41
CA HIS A 164 -37.10 -14.85 -8.35
C HIS A 164 -36.13 -13.79 -8.89
N LEU A 165 -34.85 -14.14 -9.04
CA LEU A 165 -33.84 -13.27 -9.66
C LEU A 165 -33.89 -13.33 -11.19
N ALA A 166 -34.50 -14.38 -11.75
CA ALA A 166 -34.61 -14.55 -13.18
C ALA A 166 -35.47 -13.44 -13.78
N LYS A 167 -35.04 -12.94 -14.93
CA LYS A 167 -35.85 -12.05 -15.74
C LYS A 167 -37.11 -12.80 -16.16
N ALA A 168 -38.28 -12.18 -15.97
CA ALA A 168 -39.52 -12.73 -16.50
C ALA A 168 -39.37 -12.89 -18.02
N ALA A 169 -39.73 -14.06 -18.55
CA ALA A 169 -39.73 -14.30 -19.98
C ALA A 169 -40.45 -13.14 -20.66
N ALA A 170 -39.79 -12.50 -21.64
CA ALA A 170 -40.35 -11.38 -22.35
C ALA A 170 -41.74 -11.79 -22.86
N GLU A 171 -42.78 -11.17 -22.30
CA GLU A 171 -44.14 -11.35 -22.77
C GLU A 171 -44.12 -11.02 -24.27
N PRO A 172 -44.64 -11.91 -25.14
CA PRO A 172 -44.53 -11.73 -26.58
C PRO A 172 -44.98 -10.33 -26.93
N GLU A 173 -44.13 -9.58 -27.65
CA GLU A 173 -44.37 -8.18 -27.99
C GLU A 173 -45.86 -8.00 -28.30
N LYS A 174 -46.56 -7.20 -27.47
CA LYS A 174 -47.94 -6.81 -27.74
C LYS A 174 -47.92 -6.17 -29.12
N ARG A 175 -48.26 -6.96 -30.14
CA ARG A 175 -48.17 -6.58 -31.54
C ARG A 175 -48.97 -5.30 -31.65
N ARG A 176 -48.27 -4.18 -31.87
CA ARG A 176 -48.96 -2.93 -32.16
C ARG A 176 -49.80 -3.23 -33.40
N PRO A 177 -51.11 -2.93 -33.40
CA PRO A 177 -51.90 -3.07 -34.60
C PRO A 177 -51.20 -2.29 -35.71
N ALA A 178 -51.12 -2.90 -36.90
CA ALA A 178 -50.44 -2.29 -38.04
C ALA A 178 -50.96 -0.85 -38.22
N PRO A 179 -50.07 0.15 -38.42
CA PRO A 179 -50.49 1.52 -38.62
C PRO A 179 -51.47 1.58 -39.79
N ASP A 180 -52.73 1.91 -39.49
CA ASP A 180 -53.75 2.03 -40.51
C ASP A 180 -53.44 3.23 -41.40
N MET A 181 -52.99 2.94 -42.62
CA MET A 181 -52.61 3.95 -43.60
C MET A 181 -53.78 4.82 -44.05
N THR A 182 -55.04 4.41 -43.77
CA THR A 182 -56.24 5.18 -44.08
C THR A 182 -56.57 6.22 -43.02
N GLN A 183 -55.97 6.15 -41.83
CA GLN A 183 -56.17 7.10 -40.73
C GLN A 183 -55.20 8.30 -40.77
N ALA A 184 -54.12 8.24 -41.56
CA ALA A 184 -53.07 9.28 -41.59
C ALA A 184 -52.94 10.02 -42.94
N SER A 185 -53.87 9.85 -43.87
CA SER A 185 -53.69 10.27 -45.27
C SER A 185 -54.05 11.72 -45.61
N SER A 186 -54.13 12.66 -44.65
CA SER A 186 -54.48 14.06 -45.00
C SER A 186 -53.66 15.18 -44.37
N ALA A 187 -52.73 14.91 -43.44
CA ALA A 187 -52.12 16.01 -42.66
C ALA A 187 -50.62 16.29 -42.90
N ASN A 188 -49.85 15.41 -43.55
CA ASN A 188 -48.40 15.60 -43.66
C ASN A 188 -47.90 15.70 -45.11
N LYS A 189 -48.29 16.78 -45.81
CA LYS A 189 -47.47 17.28 -46.94
C LYS A 189 -46.21 17.91 -46.34
N GLN A 190 -45.18 17.09 -46.15
CA GLN A 190 -43.82 17.53 -45.83
C GLN A 190 -43.34 18.49 -46.92
N ARG A 191 -43.47 19.79 -46.69
CA ARG A 191 -42.53 20.77 -47.26
C ARG A 191 -41.41 20.91 -46.22
N SER A 192 -40.49 19.95 -46.19
CA SER A 192 -39.18 20.24 -45.59
C SER A 192 -38.46 21.14 -46.59
N SER A 193 -38.56 22.44 -46.39
CA SER A 193 -37.74 23.40 -47.12
C SER A 193 -36.29 23.12 -46.75
N SER A 194 -35.51 22.61 -47.71
CA SER A 194 -34.07 22.64 -47.52
C SER A 194 -33.63 24.12 -47.48
N PRO A 195 -32.60 24.49 -46.71
CA PRO A 195 -32.09 25.87 -46.73
C PRO A 195 -31.73 26.35 -48.15
N ALA A 196 -31.37 25.41 -49.04
CA ALA A 196 -31.14 25.69 -50.46
C ALA A 196 -32.42 26.09 -51.21
N ASP A 197 -33.57 25.47 -50.90
CA ASP A 197 -34.86 25.81 -51.53
C ASP A 197 -35.38 27.18 -51.06
N GLU A 198 -35.13 27.54 -49.80
CA GLU A 198 -35.47 28.87 -49.28
C GLU A 198 -34.61 29.96 -49.92
N PHE A 199 -33.30 29.69 -50.06
CA PHE A 199 -32.37 30.60 -50.71
C PHE A 199 -32.65 30.75 -52.22
N ALA A 200 -32.99 29.65 -52.89
CA ALA A 200 -33.40 29.67 -54.31
C ALA A 200 -34.70 30.47 -54.51
N GLY A 201 -35.69 30.28 -53.63
CA GLY A 201 -36.92 31.09 -53.62
C GLY A 201 -36.64 32.58 -53.44
N PHE A 202 -35.73 32.92 -52.52
CA PHE A 202 -35.30 34.30 -52.27
C PHE A 202 -34.61 34.92 -53.49
N LEU A 203 -33.65 34.23 -54.11
CA LEU A 203 -32.94 34.70 -55.31
C LEU A 203 -33.90 34.91 -56.49
N HIS A 204 -34.81 33.97 -56.74
CA HIS A 204 -35.79 34.08 -57.81
C HIS A 204 -36.75 35.26 -57.61
N SER A 205 -37.09 35.59 -56.36
CA SER A 205 -37.94 36.75 -56.05
C SER A 205 -37.25 38.09 -56.38
N ARG A 206 -35.94 38.21 -56.12
CA ARG A 206 -35.19 39.46 -56.38
C ARG A 206 -34.74 39.64 -57.83
N LEU A 207 -34.58 38.56 -58.58
CA LEU A 207 -34.18 38.62 -60.00
C LEU A 207 -35.36 38.88 -60.95
N ARG A 208 -36.60 38.51 -60.57
CA ARG A 208 -37.80 38.81 -61.38
C ARG A 208 -38.37 40.22 -61.19
N GLY A 209 -37.91 40.96 -60.18
CA GLY A 209 -38.40 42.32 -59.85
C GLY A 209 -37.67 43.49 -60.54
N ARG A 210 -36.78 43.24 -61.52
CA ARG A 210 -36.13 44.30 -62.32
C ARG A 210 -36.42 44.13 -63.80
N LYS A 211 -37.54 44.70 -64.24
CA LYS A 211 -37.74 45.25 -65.58
C LYS A 211 -38.31 46.65 -65.42
#